data_AF-A0A7J3M8W5-F1
#
_entry.id   AF-A0A7J3M8W5-F1
#
_cell.length_a   1.000
_cell.length_b   1.000
_cell.length_c   1.000
_cell.angle_alpha   90.00
_cell.angle_beta   90.00
_cell.angle_gamma   90.00
#
_symmetry.space_group_name_H-M   'P 1'
#
loop_
_entity.id
_entity.type
_entity.pdbx_description
1 polymer ?
#
loop_
_entity_poly.entity_id
_entity_poly.type
_entity_poly.pdbx_seq_one_letter_code
_entity_poly.pdbx_strand_id
1 'polypeptide(L)' 'MALIPFLISLSGILLDYWTTTIGLNMGFVETHPEYHPLKALAIFWSAITILTISLPKTRRWRISINILALFPYLGVINNV' A
#
# COMPACT_ATOMS: atom_id res chain seq x y z
N MET A 1 -11.93 0.07 -15.58
CA MET A 1 -11.06 -0.21 -14.41
C MET A 1 -10.63 1.12 -13.82
N ALA A 2 -10.70 1.32 -12.50
CA ALA A 2 -10.17 2.54 -11.89
C ALA A 2 -8.67 2.31 -11.62
N LEU A 3 -7.80 2.94 -12.42
CA LEU A 3 -6.33 2.80 -12.30
C LEU A 3 -5.77 3.51 -11.05
N ILE A 4 -6.46 4.57 -10.62
CA ILE A 4 -6.05 5.45 -9.51
C ILE A 4 -5.69 4.70 -8.22
N PRO A 5 -6.53 3.83 -7.63
CA PRO A 5 -6.20 3.14 -6.38
C PRO A 5 -4.96 2.24 -6.51
N PHE A 6 -4.72 1.65 -7.68
CA PHE A 6 -3.51 0.84 -7.91
C PHE A 6 -2.26 1.71 -7.88
N LEU A 7 -2.28 2.86 -8.54
CA LEU A 7 -1.16 3.82 -8.53
C LEU A 7 -0.90 4.39 -7.13
N ILE A 8 -1.95 4.74 -6.39
CA ILE A 8 -1.83 5.23 -4.99
C ILE A 8 -1.18 4.16 -4.11
N SER A 9 -1.65 2.92 -4.19
CA SER A 9 -1.07 1.83 -3.40
C SER A 9 0.39 1.55 -3.79
N LEU A 10 0.72 1.61 -5.09
CA LEU A 10 2.08 1.41 -5.59
C LEU A 10 3.03 2.48 -5.05
N SER A 11 2.66 3.77 -5.14
CA SER A 11 3.50 4.85 -4.63
C SER A 11 3.71 4.76 -3.13
N GLY A 12 2.67 4.42 -2.37
CA GLY A 12 2.78 4.21 -0.92
C GLY A 12 3.72 3.06 -0.55
N ILE A 13 3.61 1.90 -1.23
CA ILE A 13 4.48 0.73 -0.99
C ILE A 13 5.95 1.04 -1.35
N LEU A 14 6.18 1.76 -2.45
CA LEU A 14 7.53 2.15 -2.85
C LEU A 14 8.15 3.11 -1.84
N LEU A 15 7.38 4.08 -1.35
CA LEU A 15 7.84 5.01 -0.31
C LEU A 15 8.13 4.29 1.00
N ASP A 16 7.26 3.36 1.41
CA ASP A 16 7.39 2.59 2.64
C ASP A 16 8.71 1.80 2.64
N TYR A 17 8.92 1.02 1.56
CA TYR A 17 10.17 0.31 1.34
C TYR A 17 11.38 1.25 1.29
N TRP A 18 11.28 2.40 0.63
CA TRP A 18 12.36 3.37 0.59
C TRP A 18 12.73 3.84 2.00
N THR A 19 11.74 4.23 2.81
CA THR A 19 11.96 4.66 4.20
C THR A 19 12.55 3.55 5.07
N THR A 20 12.08 2.31 4.94
CA THR A 20 12.70 1.13 5.57
C THR A 20 14.16 1.01 5.19
N THR A 21 14.50 1.11 3.90
CA THR A 21 15.91 0.98 3.46
C THR A 21 16.79 2.10 4.00
N ILE A 22 16.28 3.33 4.15
CA ILE A 22 17.01 4.41 4.82
C ILE A 22 17.27 4.03 6.29
N GLY A 23 16.24 3.61 7.02
CA GLY A 23 16.36 3.23 8.43
C GLY A 23 17.37 2.10 8.65
N LEU A 24 17.32 1.06 7.81
CA LEU A 24 18.29 -0.05 7.83
C LEU A 24 19.73 0.44 7.58
N ASN A 25 19.94 1.36 6.64
CA ASN A 25 21.27 1.96 6.39
C ASN A 25 21.76 2.84 7.55
N MET A 26 20.86 3.34 8.41
CA MET A 26 21.20 4.07 9.63
C MET A 26 21.49 3.13 10.82
N GLY A 27 21.39 1.81 10.63
CA GLY A 27 21.64 0.81 11.67
C GLY A 27 20.41 0.46 12.51
N PHE A 28 19.21 0.92 12.13
CA PHE A 28 17.97 0.44 12.72
C PHE A 28 17.66 -0.99 12.25
N VAL A 29 16.81 -1.69 13.01
CA VAL A 29 16.40 -3.07 12.71
C VAL A 29 14.92 -3.07 12.36
N GLU A 30 14.60 -3.66 11.21
CA GLU A 30 13.22 -3.84 10.79
C GLU A 30 12.51 -4.85 11.71
N THR A 31 11.42 -4.44 12.33
CA THR A 31 10.62 -5.30 13.24
C THR A 31 10.00 -6.50 12.50
N HIS A 32 9.79 -6.37 11.19
CA HIS A 32 9.17 -7.39 10.34
C HIS A 32 10.17 -7.89 9.27
N PRO A 33 11.03 -8.87 9.57
CA PRO A 33 12.06 -9.35 8.64
C PRO A 33 11.47 -10.04 7.39
N GLU A 34 10.19 -10.45 7.43
CA GLU A 34 9.50 -11.01 6.27
C GLU A 34 8.90 -9.97 5.33
N TYR A 35 8.97 -8.69 5.68
CA TYR A 35 8.45 -7.61 4.85
C TYR A 35 9.14 -7.60 3.49
N HIS A 36 8.33 -7.63 2.43
CA HIS A 36 8.81 -7.53 1.07
C HIS A 36 7.83 -6.71 0.24
N PRO A 37 8.28 -5.68 -0.50
CA PRO A 37 7.39 -4.78 -1.23
C PRO A 37 6.52 -5.52 -2.26
N LEU A 38 7.03 -6.58 -2.90
CA LEU A 38 6.24 -7.43 -3.80
C LEU A 38 5.08 -8.16 -3.11
N LYS A 39 5.27 -8.62 -1.85
CA LYS A 39 4.18 -9.26 -1.09
C LYS A 39 3.10 -8.23 -0.76
N ALA A 40 3.52 -7.04 -0.30
CA ALA A 40 2.59 -5.94 -0.04
C ALA A 40 1.80 -5.56 -1.30
N LEU A 41 2.48 -5.46 -2.45
CA LEU A 41 1.85 -5.15 -3.73
C LEU A 41 0.83 -6.21 -4.14
N ALA A 42 1.16 -7.49 -4.03
CA ALA A 42 0.23 -8.58 -4.32
C ALA A 42 -1.02 -8.52 -3.43
N ILE A 43 -0.86 -8.23 -2.13
CA ILE A 43 -1.98 -8.11 -1.18
C ILE A 43 -2.87 -6.90 -1.52
N PHE A 44 -2.29 -5.71 -1.66
CA PHE A 44 -3.07 -4.50 -1.93
C PHE A 44 -3.75 -4.55 -3.29
N TRP A 45 -3.05 -5.00 -4.33
CA TRP A 45 -3.64 -5.06 -5.67
C TRP A 45 -4.71 -6.15 -5.77
N SER A 46 -4.54 -7.30 -5.10
CA SER A 46 -5.60 -8.31 -5.05
C SER A 46 -6.83 -7.80 -4.30
N ALA A 47 -6.66 -7.15 -3.15
CA ALA A 47 -7.75 -6.55 -2.39
C ALA A 47 -8.49 -5.47 -3.20
N ILE A 48 -7.76 -4.53 -3.83
CA ILE A 48 -8.35 -3.50 -4.70
C ILE A 48 -9.10 -4.13 -5.87
N THR A 49 -8.54 -5.18 -6.49
CA THR A 49 -9.19 -5.89 -7.61
C THR A 49 -10.49 -6.55 -7.18
N ILE A 50 -10.46 -7.31 -6.08
CA ILE A 50 -11.64 -7.99 -5.53
C ILE A 50 -12.72 -6.95 -5.20
N LEU A 51 -12.37 -5.90 -4.45
CA LEU A 51 -13.32 -4.85 -4.08
C LEU A 51 -13.88 -4.11 -5.29
N THR A 52 -13.06 -3.87 -6.33
CA THR A 52 -13.51 -3.21 -7.57
C THR A 52 -14.49 -4.06 -8.36
N ILE A 53 -14.34 -5.39 -8.34
CA ILE A 53 -15.22 -6.33 -9.03
C ILE A 53 -16.50 -6.59 -8.23
N SER A 54 -16.37 -6.78 -6.91
CA SER A 54 -17.46 -7.18 -6.03
C SER A 54 -18.39 -6.03 -5.62
N LEU A 55 -17.88 -4.80 -5.51
CA LEU A 55 -18.67 -3.67 -5.03
C LEU A 55 -19.37 -2.90 -6.16
N PRO A 56 -20.59 -2.39 -5.93
CA PRO A 56 -21.28 -1.58 -6.92
C PRO A 56 -20.54 -0.26 -7.16
N LYS A 57 -20.58 0.25 -8.39
CA LYS A 57 -19.75 1.39 -8.86
C LYS A 57 -20.19 2.77 -8.32
N THR A 58 -20.83 2.82 -7.15
CA THR A 58 -21.29 4.05 -6.50
C THR A 58 -20.13 4.87 -5.94
N ARG A 59 -20.38 6.17 -5.71
CA ARG A 59 -19.36 7.10 -5.18
C ARG A 59 -18.80 6.65 -3.82
N ARG A 60 -19.63 6.08 -2.94
CA ARG A 60 -19.21 5.63 -1.60
C ARG A 60 -18.16 4.52 -1.67
N TRP A 61 -18.42 3.48 -2.46
CA TRP A 61 -17.49 2.35 -2.59
C TRP A 61 -16.17 2.75 -3.26
N ARG A 62 -16.21 3.67 -4.23
CA ARG A 62 -14.98 4.23 -4.82
C ARG A 62 -14.12 4.94 -3.78
N ILE A 63 -14.75 5.71 -2.86
CA ILE A 63 -14.03 6.36 -1.76
C ILE A 63 -13.40 5.30 -0.85
N SER A 64 -14.15 4.26 -0.45
CA SER A 64 -13.62 3.18 0.38
C SER A 64 -12.40 2.47 -0.24
N ILE A 65 -12.44 2.19 -1.55
CA ILE A 65 -11.31 1.56 -2.26
C ILE A 65 -10.09 2.50 -2.29
N ASN A 66 -10.30 3.79 -2.52
CA ASN A 66 -9.21 4.77 -2.49
C ASN A 66 -8.62 4.95 -1.09
N ILE A 67 -9.46 4.90 -0.03
CA ILE A 67 -8.98 4.91 1.35
C ILE A 67 -8.11 3.69 1.62
N LEU A 68 -8.55 2.50 1.22
CA LEU A 68 -7.74 1.29 1.37
C LEU A 68 -6.41 1.39 0.62
N ALA A 69 -6.41 1.98 -0.58
CA ALA A 69 -5.20 2.19 -1.35
C ALA A 69 -4.18 3.13 -0.67
N LEU A 70 -4.61 3.98 0.28
CA LEU A 70 -3.73 4.87 1.04
C LEU A 70 -3.05 4.19 2.23
N PHE A 71 -3.48 3.01 2.66
CA PHE A 71 -2.91 2.34 3.84
C PHE A 71 -1.39 2.11 3.81
N PRO A 72 -0.74 1.84 2.67
CA PRO A 72 0.72 1.72 2.63
C PRO A 72 1.46 2.98 3.11
N TYR A 73 0.84 4.16 3.03
CA TYR A 73 1.43 5.39 3.56
C TYR A 73 1.55 5.41 5.09
N LEU A 74 0.83 4.54 5.81
CA LEU A 74 1.03 4.38 7.25
C LEU A 74 2.40 3.80 7.57
N GLY A 75 2.93 2.91 6.73
CA GLY A 75 4.29 2.37 6.88
C GLY A 75 5.34 3.47 6.69
N VAL A 76 5.16 4.32 5.67
CA VAL A 76 5.98 5.53 5.45
C VAL A 76 6.01 6.40 6.71
N ILE A 77 4.85 6.69 7.30
CA ILE A 77 4.76 7.52 8.51
C ILE A 77 5.43 6.84 9.70
N ASN A 78 5.35 5.51 9.80
CA ASN A 78 5.98 4.76 10.88
C ASN A 78 7.52 4.74 10.78
N ASN A 79 8.06 4.88 9.57
CA ASN A 79 9.49 4.76 9.29
C ASN A 79 10.23 6.10 9.18
N VAL A 80 9.50 7.23 9.22
CA VAL A 80 10.04 8.61 9.30
C VAL A 80 10.13 9.04 10.75
#